data_AF-A0A2V8UE44-F1
#
_entry.id   AF-A0A2V8UE44-F1
#
_cell.length_a   1.000
_cell.length_b   1.000
_cell.length_c   1.000
_cell.angle_alpha   90.00
_cell.angle_beta   90.00
_cell.angle_gamma   90.00
#
_symmetry.space_group_name_H-M   'P 1'
#
loop_
_entity.id
_entity.type
_entity.pdbx_description
1 polymer ?
#
loop_
_entity_poly.entity_id
_entity_poly.type
_entity_poly.pdbx_seq_one_letter_code
_entity_poly.pdbx_strand_id
1 'polypeptide(L)' 'GTYHPVEVYFRDYRPVNGLQIPFVLETKVLPVAQTALGLKDPPVPAEKTIIDTVVVNPKLDESLFSKPQIEVASNAR' A
#
# COMPACT_ATOMS: atom_id res chain seq x y z
N GLY A 1 -12.97 12.35 -7.51
CA GLY A 1 -12.58 12.07 -6.11
C GLY A 1 -12.10 13.36 -5.48
N THR A 2 -12.23 13.49 -4.17
CA THR A 2 -11.71 14.62 -3.38
C THR A 2 -10.39 14.21 -2.74
N TYR A 3 -9.43 15.12 -2.64
CA TYR A 3 -8.19 14.84 -1.91
C TYR A 3 -8.45 14.78 -0.41
N HIS A 4 -7.94 13.74 0.24
CA HIS A 4 -7.97 13.61 1.69
C HIS A 4 -6.54 13.62 2.25
N PRO A 5 -6.29 14.34 3.35
CA PRO A 5 -5.00 14.27 4.03
C PRO A 5 -4.79 12.88 4.63
N VAL A 6 -3.54 12.42 4.63
CA VAL A 6 -3.15 11.11 5.17
C VAL A 6 -1.90 11.23 6.04
N GLU A 7 -1.81 10.36 7.03
CA GLU A 7 -0.58 10.07 7.78
C GLU A 7 -0.06 8.70 7.37
N VAL A 8 1.25 8.57 7.18
CA VAL A 8 1.91 7.30 6.87
C VAL A 8 2.95 7.02 7.94
N TYR A 9 2.87 5.84 8.54
CA TYR A 9 3.79 5.38 9.56
C TYR A 9 4.58 4.17 9.06
N PHE A 10 5.90 4.27 9.18
CA PHE A 10 6.82 3.16 8.99
C PHE A 10 7.31 2.69 10.35
N ARG A 11 7.13 1.41 10.64
CA ARG A 11 7.42 0.81 11.94
C ARG A 11 8.17 -0.50 11.74
N ASP A 12 8.75 -0.99 12.83
CA ASP A 12 9.48 -2.26 12.86
C ASP A 12 10.59 -2.30 11.81
N TYR A 13 11.51 -1.35 11.92
CA TYR A 13 12.69 -1.31 11.06
C TYR A 13 13.63 -2.45 11.41
N ARG A 14 14.01 -3.23 10.40
CA ARG A 14 14.93 -4.36 10.55
C ARG A 14 16.10 -4.19 9.57
N PRO A 15 17.32 -4.59 9.96
CA PRO A 15 18.46 -4.61 9.06
C PRO A 15 18.30 -5.73 8.01
N VAL A 16 18.43 -5.39 6.74
CA VAL A 16 18.47 -6.33 5.61
C VAL A 16 19.59 -5.92 4.67
N ASN A 17 20.64 -6.74 4.56
CA ASN A 17 21.84 -6.47 3.75
C ASN A 17 22.41 -5.05 3.93
N GLY A 18 22.45 -4.56 5.17
CA GLY A 18 22.99 -3.23 5.51
C GLY A 18 22.00 -2.06 5.38
N LEU A 19 20.77 -2.30 4.93
CA LEU A 19 19.70 -1.30 4.87
C LEU A 19 18.72 -1.48 6.04
N GLN A 20 18.17 -0.38 6.57
CA GLN A 20 17.07 -0.41 7.53
C GLN A 20 15.74 -0.37 6.76
N ILE A 21 15.00 -1.47 6.78
CA ILE A 21 13.74 -1.61 6.03
C ILE A 21 12.58 -1.73 7.03
N PRO A 22 11.49 -0.96 6.90
CA PRO A 22 10.32 -1.11 7.74
C PRO A 22 9.55 -2.38 7.36
N PHE A 23 9.17 -3.19 8.34
CA PHE A 23 8.35 -4.40 8.12
C PHE A 23 6.86 -4.15 8.36
N VAL A 24 6.50 -2.96 8.87
CA VAL A 24 5.11 -2.54 9.06
C VAL A 24 4.91 -1.16 8.46
N LEU A 25 3.94 -1.08 7.54
CA LEU A 25 3.48 0.17 6.94
C LEU A 25 2.02 0.38 7.36
N GLU A 26 1.69 1.58 7.83
CA GLU A 26 0.34 1.92 8.24
C GLU A 26 -0.05 3.29 7.65
N THR A 27 -1.13 3.31 6.88
CA THR A 27 -1.68 4.52 6.26
C THR A 27 -3.01 4.85 6.90
N LYS A 28 -3.14 6.08 7.40
CA LYS A 28 -4.33 6.57 8.08
C LYS A 28 -4.88 7.79 7.35
N VAL A 29 -6.14 7.74 6.93
CA VAL A 29 -6.83 8.90 6.39
C VAL A 29 -7.27 9.80 7.55
N LEU A 30 -6.91 11.08 7.46
CA LEU A 30 -7.29 12.06 8.47
C LEU A 30 -8.71 12.57 8.19
N PRO A 31 -9.57 12.69 9.22
CA PRO A 31 -10.89 13.29 9.07
C PRO A 31 -10.75 14.75 8.63
N VAL A 32 -11.49 15.17 7.61
CA VAL A 32 -11.60 16.59 7.27
C VAL A 32 -12.72 17.19 8.11
N ALA A 33 -12.38 18.19 8.93
CA ALA A 33 -13.33 18.79 9.88
C ALA A 33 -14.45 19.61 9.21
N GLN A 34 -14.29 19.97 7.94
CA GLN A 34 -15.23 20.79 7.18
C GLN A 34 -15.50 20.14 5.82
N THR A 35 -16.51 19.29 5.76
CA THR A 35 -17.20 19.05 4.49
C THR A 35 -18.07 20.28 4.17
N ALA A 36 -18.44 20.50 2.91
CA ALA A 36 -19.30 21.62 2.49
C ALA A 36 -20.67 21.67 3.20
N LEU A 37 -21.04 20.59 3.90
CA LEU A 37 -22.27 20.44 4.68
C LEU A 37 -22.04 20.56 6.21
N GLY A 38 -20.81 20.88 6.65
CA GLY A 38 -20.46 21.00 8.07
C GLY A 38 -20.40 19.68 8.85
N LEU A 39 -20.48 18.54 8.16
CA LEU A 39 -20.40 17.20 8.75
C LEU A 39 -18.95 16.71 8.77
N LYS A 40 -18.56 16.00 9.83
CA LYS A 40 -17.27 15.29 9.88
C LYS A 40 -17.32 14.07 8.95
N ASP A 41 -16.24 13.81 8.23
CA ASP A 41 -16.10 12.58 7.45
C ASP A 41 -16.25 11.34 8.37
N PRO A 42 -16.89 10.25 7.88
CA PRO A 42 -16.89 9.00 8.61
C PRO A 42 -15.45 8.51 8.79
N PRO A 43 -15.11 7.88 9.94
CA PRO A 43 -13.77 7.38 10.18
C PRO A 43 -13.43 6.30 9.16
N VAL A 44 -12.29 6.47 8.48
CA VAL A 44 -11.73 5.44 7.58
C VAL A 44 -10.76 4.59 8.40
N PRO A 45 -10.92 3.26 8.45
CA PRO A 45 -9.96 2.38 9.09
C PRO A 45 -8.56 2.58 8.51
N ALA A 46 -7.54 2.51 9.37
CA ALA A 46 -6.16 2.55 8.90
C ALA A 46 -5.86 1.28 8.08
N GLU A 47 -5.19 1.46 6.95
CA GLU A 47 -4.70 0.37 6.12
C GLU A 47 -3.32 -0.04 6.61
N LYS A 48 -3.14 -1.32 6.94
CA LYS A 48 -1.88 -1.85 7.44
C LYS A 48 -1.35 -2.94 6.51
N THR A 49 -0.09 -2.79 6.11
CA THR A 49 0.68 -3.78 5.35
C THR A 49 1.80 -4.32 6.22
N ILE A 50 1.85 -5.65 6.36
CA ILE A 50 2.91 -6.37 7.08
C ILE A 50 3.76 -7.06 6.03
N ILE A 51 5.06 -6.76 6.03
CA ILE A 51 6.03 -7.42 5.18
C ILE A 51 6.56 -8.61 5.94
N ASP A 52 6.47 -9.79 5.33
CA ASP A 52 7.02 -11.02 5.91
C ASP A 52 8.52 -11.17 5.60
N THR A 53 8.90 -11.03 4.33
CA THR A 53 10.27 -11.26 3.86
C THR A 53 10.74 -10.15 2.92
N VAL A 54 12.01 -9.75 3.07
CA VAL A 54 12.70 -8.79 2.19
C VAL A 54 13.99 -9.40 1.69
N VAL A 55 14.23 -9.32 0.37
CA VAL A 55 15.50 -9.67 -0.26
C VAL A 55 16.03 -8.46 -1.02
N VAL A 56 17.29 -8.11 -0.81
CA VAL A 56 17.93 -6.96 -1.45
C VAL A 56 18.71 -7.42 -2.67
N ASN A 57 18.47 -6.76 -3.81
CA ASN A 57 19.07 -7.03 -5.11
C ASN A 57 18.99 -8.52 -5.55
N PRO A 58 17.82 -9.18 -5.45
CA PRO A 58 17.67 -10.49 -6.06
C PRO A 58 17.82 -10.37 -7.59
N LYS A 59 18.42 -11.39 -8.22
CA LYS A 59 18.36 -11.51 -9.68
C LYS A 59 16.92 -11.89 -10.04
N LEU A 60 16.27 -11.05 -10.83
CA LEU A 60 14.90 -11.26 -11.31
C LEU A 60 14.94 -11.41 -12.83
N ASP A 61 14.07 -12.29 -13.34
CA ASP A 61 13.87 -12.46 -14.77
C ASP A 61 13.14 -11.24 -15.35
N GLU A 62 13.55 -10.78 -16.54
CA GLU A 62 12.94 -9.63 -17.22
C GLU A 62 11.45 -9.85 -17.54
N SER A 63 11.05 -11.11 -17.77
CA SER A 63 9.66 -11.47 -18.03
C SER A 63 8.71 -11.11 -16.88
N LEU A 64 9.19 -11.01 -15.64
CA LEU A 64 8.39 -10.58 -14.48
C LEU A 64 7.93 -9.13 -14.57
N PHE A 65 8.58 -8.31 -15.41
CA PHE A 65 8.26 -6.91 -15.63
C PHE A 65 7.49 -6.69 -16.94
N SER A 66 7.18 -7.77 -17.67
CA SER A 66 6.34 -7.69 -18.87
C SER A 66 4.89 -7.39 -18.49
N LYS A 67 4.13 -6.81 -19.43
CA LYS A 67 2.71 -6.54 -19.22
C LYS A 67 1.99 -7.88 -18.93
N PRO A 68 1.24 -7.99 -17.82
CA PRO A 68 0.49 -9.21 -17.53
C PRO A 68 -0.42 -9.56 -18.70
N GLN A 69 -0.29 -10.78 -19.22
CA GLN A 69 -1.27 -11.32 -20.13
C GLN A 69 -2.46 -11.75 -19.29
N ILE A 70 -3.49 -10.92 -19.27
CA ILE A 70 -4.78 -11.30 -18.69
C ILE A 70 -5.37 -12.32 -19.65
N GLU A 71 -5.29 -13.61 -19.30
CA GLU A 71 -6.12 -14.61 -19.97
C GLU A 71 -7.57 -14.21 -19.73
N VAL A 72 -8.20 -13.64 -20.76
CA VAL A 72 -9.64 -13.39 -20.73
C VAL A 72 -10.28 -14.77 -20.66
N ALA A 73 -10.73 -15.16 -19.47
CA ALA A 73 -11.50 -16.38 -19.28
C ALA A 73 -12.69 -16.33 -20.24
N SER A 74 -12.62 -17.14 -21.30
CA SER A 74 -13.70 -17.33 -22.25
C SER A 74 -14.81 -18.09 -21.56
N ASN A 75 -15.76 -17.35 -20.98
CA ASN A 75 -17.06 -17.90 -20.62
C ASN A 75 -17.83 -18.24 -21.90
N ALA A 76 -17.44 -19.33 -22.56
CA ALA A 76 -18.28 -19.98 -23.56
C ALA A 76 -19.36 -20.78 -22.81
N ARG A 77 -20.60 -20.31 -22.93
CA ARG A 77 -21.81 -21.06 -22.59
C ARG A 77 -22.06 -22.18 -23.58
#